data_AF-A0A372QM96-F1
#
_entry.id   AF-A0A372QM96-F1
#
_cell.length_a   1.000
_cell.length_b   1.000
_cell.length_c   1.000
_cell.angle_alpha   90.00
_cell.angle_beta   90.00
_cell.angle_gamma   90.00
#
_symmetry.space_group_name_H-M   'P 1'
#
loop_
_entity.id
_entity.type
_entity.pdbx_description
1 polymer ?
#
loop_
_entity_poly.entity_id
_entity_poly.type
_entity_poly.pdbx_seq_one_letter_code
_entity_poly.pdbx_strand_id
1 'polypeptide(L)'
;MIYRLPFYTACTDFLINCNFFINMLHTAIYAQVWDDMPCRIIGALNWAFLTINICFYAVIAIITYLRICRDMYLNYGKYDYKLWLIIIAGSIIIQLVNIQNNGKRDYWCAAKSGQFNSAIILFTTITIVLSIILFCYISILRKVHKAPEFLSSSSSSSRNENTANVRVIALEHYSEVERKAAKKILSYIAMFILQWIPMLISQGARFVLNEEPWVYVMGTIGRSFGGIGNLLQFILNEGFFPKSYDINYDNENSGISLENMKPKINSRDDKIIIINEN
;
A
#
# COMPACT_ATOMS: atom_id res chain seq x y z
N MET A 1 12.59 1.05 -2.24
CA MET A 1 11.36 1.75 -1.82
C MET A 1 10.09 0.94 -2.08
N ILE A 2 9.88 0.39 -3.29
CA ILE A 2 8.66 -0.36 -3.66
C ILE A 2 8.31 -1.48 -2.66
N TYR A 3 9.30 -2.22 -2.17
CA TYR A 3 9.09 -3.32 -1.20
C TYR A 3 8.74 -2.86 0.23
N ARG A 4 9.05 -1.61 0.61
CA ARG A 4 8.79 -1.11 1.98
C ARG A 4 7.38 -0.55 2.15
N LEU A 5 6.73 -0.17 1.06
CA LEU A 5 5.41 0.44 1.08
C LEU A 5 4.29 -0.55 1.50
N PRO A 6 4.25 -1.80 0.98
CA PRO A 6 3.34 -2.84 1.47
C PRO A 6 3.55 -3.19 2.95
N PHE A 7 4.80 -3.10 3.43
CA PHE A 7 5.08 -3.28 4.85
C PHE A 7 4.44 -2.18 5.71
N TYR A 8 4.48 -0.93 5.25
CA TYR A 8 3.83 0.18 5.96
C TYR A 8 2.31 0.02 6.04
N THR A 9 1.67 -0.38 4.94
CA THR A 9 0.22 -0.65 4.94
C THR A 9 -0.12 -1.82 5.85
N ALA A 10 0.67 -2.90 5.83
CA ALA A 10 0.49 -4.04 6.74
C ALA A 10 0.61 -3.64 8.22
N CYS A 11 1.57 -2.77 8.56
CA CYS A 11 1.68 -2.26 9.94
C CYS A 11 0.43 -1.47 10.36
N THR A 12 -0.09 -0.63 9.47
CA THR A 12 -1.31 0.14 9.77
C THR A 12 -2.55 -0.74 9.84
N ASP A 13 -2.68 -1.75 8.98
CA ASP A 13 -3.76 -2.73 9.05
C ASP A 13 -3.71 -3.53 10.35
N PHE A 14 -2.51 -3.90 10.81
CA PHE A 14 -2.33 -4.55 12.10
C PHE A 14 -2.85 -3.66 13.24
N LEU A 15 -2.50 -2.37 13.25
CA LEU A 15 -2.99 -1.42 14.26
C LEU A 15 -4.52 -1.27 14.24
N ILE A 16 -5.13 -1.18 13.04
CA ILE A 16 -6.58 -1.13 12.88
C ILE A 16 -7.22 -2.39 13.45
N ASN A 17 -6.73 -3.57 13.05
CA ASN A 17 -7.31 -4.85 13.46
C ASN A 17 -7.11 -5.12 14.94
N CYS A 18 -5.95 -4.79 15.53
CA CYS A 18 -5.73 -4.92 16.98
C CYS A 18 -6.66 -4.01 17.77
N ASN A 19 -6.79 -2.73 17.39
CA ASN A 19 -7.70 -1.81 18.07
C ASN A 19 -9.16 -2.27 17.97
N PHE A 20 -9.57 -2.70 16.78
CA PHE A 20 -10.92 -3.21 16.55
C PHE A 20 -11.18 -4.51 17.32
N PHE A 21 -10.21 -5.41 17.38
CA PHE A 21 -10.30 -6.65 18.13
C PHE A 21 -10.46 -6.40 19.63
N ILE A 22 -9.66 -5.50 20.23
CA ILE A 22 -9.79 -5.12 21.65
C ILE A 22 -11.19 -4.54 21.93
N ASN A 23 -11.68 -3.68 21.03
CA ASN A 23 -12.99 -3.05 21.14
C ASN A 23 -14.12 -4.10 21.13
N MET A 24 -14.08 -5.02 20.17
CA MET A 24 -15.07 -6.09 20.02
C MET A 24 -14.98 -7.14 21.13
N LEU A 25 -13.77 -7.50 21.57
CA LEU A 25 -13.53 -8.49 22.62
C LEU A 25 -14.15 -8.03 23.94
N HIS A 26 -14.02 -6.75 24.28
CA HIS A 26 -14.67 -6.19 25.47
C HIS A 26 -16.19 -6.33 25.39
N THR A 27 -16.80 -5.92 24.26
CA THR A 27 -18.25 -6.06 24.07
C THR A 27 -18.69 -7.53 24.16
N ALA A 28 -17.90 -8.46 23.62
CA ALA A 28 -18.21 -9.88 23.64
C ALA A 28 -18.16 -10.48 25.06
N ILE A 29 -17.18 -10.08 25.89
CA ILE A 29 -17.02 -10.60 27.25
C ILE A 29 -18.04 -9.99 28.21
N TYR A 30 -18.25 -8.68 28.14
CA TYR A 30 -19.05 -7.95 29.14
C TYR A 30 -20.49 -7.67 28.68
N ALA A 31 -20.85 -8.06 27.45
CA ALA A 31 -22.13 -7.71 26.81
C ALA A 31 -22.44 -6.19 26.82
N GLN A 32 -21.40 -5.37 26.98
CA GLN A 32 -21.46 -3.93 26.98
C GLN A 32 -20.21 -3.36 26.33
N VAL A 33 -20.40 -2.29 25.57
CA VAL A 33 -19.31 -1.45 25.08
C VAL A 33 -18.71 -0.63 26.22
N TRP A 34 -17.46 -0.19 26.04
CA TRP A 34 -16.69 0.59 27.00
C TRP A 34 -17.43 1.82 27.53
N ASP A 35 -17.08 2.22 28.76
CA ASP A 35 -17.52 3.46 29.38
C ASP A 35 -17.07 4.71 28.61
N ASP A 36 -17.68 5.87 28.87
CA ASP A 36 -17.57 7.05 28.00
C ASP A 36 -16.10 7.47 27.71
N MET A 37 -15.29 7.67 28.74
CA MET A 37 -13.88 8.09 28.58
C MET A 37 -13.03 7.07 27.79
N PRO A 38 -12.94 5.78 28.18
CA PRO A 38 -12.18 4.80 27.41
C PRO A 38 -12.75 4.59 25.99
N CYS A 39 -14.08 4.66 25.83
CA CYS A 39 -14.73 4.51 24.54
C CYS A 39 -14.35 5.64 23.57
N ARG A 40 -14.27 6.89 24.04
CA ARG A 40 -13.82 8.03 23.25
C ARG A 40 -12.37 7.88 22.80
N ILE A 41 -11.49 7.36 23.65
CA ILE A 41 -10.08 7.10 23.32
C ILE A 41 -9.97 5.98 22.28
N ILE A 42 -10.66 4.85 22.47
CA ILE A 42 -10.65 3.73 21.53
C ILE A 42 -11.23 4.16 20.18
N GLY A 43 -12.35 4.88 20.18
CA GLY A 43 -12.97 5.41 18.97
C GLY A 43 -12.05 6.40 18.24
N ALA A 44 -11.35 7.25 18.98
CA ALA A 44 -10.34 8.15 18.44
C ALA A 44 -9.18 7.38 17.78
N LEU A 45 -8.59 6.40 18.46
CA LEU A 45 -7.50 5.58 17.92
C LEU A 45 -7.92 4.82 16.66
N ASN A 46 -9.13 4.24 16.66
CA ASN A 46 -9.69 3.57 15.49
C ASN A 46 -9.76 4.50 14.28
N TRP A 47 -10.27 5.72 14.50
CA TRP A 47 -10.30 6.76 13.48
C TRP A 47 -8.91 7.16 12.98
N ALA A 48 -7.96 7.37 13.89
CA ALA A 48 -6.59 7.73 13.57
C ALA A 48 -5.96 6.68 12.63
N PHE A 49 -6.05 5.40 13.02
CA PHE A 49 -5.45 4.32 12.25
C PHE A 49 -6.12 4.14 10.88
N LEU A 50 -7.44 4.29 10.80
CA LEU A 50 -8.16 4.28 9.52
C LEU A 50 -7.70 5.42 8.60
N THR A 51 -7.59 6.65 9.11
CA THR A 51 -7.15 7.79 8.30
C THR A 51 -5.69 7.64 7.86
N ILE A 52 -4.81 7.20 8.76
CA ILE A 52 -3.40 6.91 8.44
C ILE A 52 -3.32 5.88 7.31
N ASN A 53 -4.07 4.78 7.41
CA ASN A 53 -4.08 3.73 6.40
C ASN A 53 -4.55 4.25 5.03
N ILE A 54 -5.69 4.97 4.99
CA ILE A 54 -6.20 5.58 3.75
C ILE A 54 -5.16 6.50 3.10
N CYS A 55 -4.55 7.38 3.90
CA CYS A 55 -3.56 8.33 3.42
C CYS A 55 -2.29 7.63 2.89
N PHE A 56 -1.84 6.54 3.53
CA PHE A 56 -0.73 5.75 3.02
C PHE A 56 -0.99 5.20 1.63
N TYR A 57 -2.18 4.61 1.40
CA TYR A 57 -2.53 4.10 0.08
C TYR A 57 -2.61 5.20 -0.99
N ALA A 58 -3.10 6.39 -0.63
CA ALA A 58 -3.11 7.54 -1.53
C ALA A 58 -1.67 7.93 -1.94
N VAL A 59 -0.77 8.02 -0.96
CA VAL A 59 0.65 8.35 -1.18
C VAL A 59 1.34 7.27 -2.02
N ILE A 60 1.08 5.99 -1.75
CA ILE A 60 1.62 4.87 -2.52
C ILE A 60 1.18 4.96 -3.98
N ALA A 61 -0.10 5.24 -4.23
CA ALA A 61 -0.63 5.37 -5.58
C ALA A 61 0.01 6.57 -6.32
N ILE A 62 0.14 7.72 -5.65
CA ILE A 62 0.76 8.93 -6.24
C ILE A 62 2.24 8.71 -6.54
N ILE A 63 3.03 8.18 -5.59
CA ILE A 63 4.46 7.93 -5.81
C ILE A 63 4.67 6.94 -6.95
N THR A 64 3.84 5.90 -7.02
CA THR A 64 3.90 4.91 -8.12
C THR A 64 3.53 5.56 -9.45
N TYR A 65 2.51 6.42 -9.48
CA TYR A 65 2.15 7.19 -10.66
C TYR A 65 3.28 8.11 -11.12
N LEU A 66 3.88 8.88 -10.21
CA LEU A 66 4.99 9.78 -10.55
C LEU A 66 6.20 9.01 -11.09
N ARG A 67 6.50 7.85 -10.51
CA ARG A 67 7.60 7.00 -11.00
C ARG A 67 7.32 6.43 -12.39
N ILE A 68 6.16 5.83 -12.61
CA ILE A 68 5.88 5.06 -13.85
C ILE A 68 5.41 5.95 -14.99
N CYS A 69 4.58 6.96 -14.70
CA CYS A 69 3.98 7.81 -15.73
C CYS A 69 4.76 9.10 -15.98
N ARG A 70 5.58 9.55 -15.03
CA ARG A 70 6.35 10.80 -15.12
C ARG A 70 7.86 10.59 -15.01
N ASP A 71 8.34 9.36 -14.87
CA ASP A 71 9.77 9.01 -14.74
C ASP A 71 10.46 9.79 -13.60
N MET A 72 9.69 10.17 -12.58
CA MET A 72 10.19 10.92 -11.42
C MET A 72 10.56 9.96 -10.28
N TYR A 73 11.86 9.82 -10.04
CA TYR A 73 12.41 8.93 -9.03
C TYR A 73 12.57 9.61 -7.68
N LEU A 74 11.54 9.51 -6.84
CA LEU A 74 11.66 9.89 -5.43
C LEU A 74 12.39 8.79 -4.67
N ASN A 75 13.62 9.07 -4.23
CA ASN A 75 14.45 8.13 -3.49
C ASN A 75 14.50 8.51 -2.02
N TYR A 76 13.57 7.97 -1.23
CA TYR A 76 13.44 8.33 0.17
C TYR A 76 14.43 7.61 1.10
N GLY A 77 15.14 6.57 0.64
CA GLY A 77 16.33 5.99 1.31
C GLY A 77 16.23 5.87 2.84
N LYS A 78 17.05 6.66 3.56
CA LYS A 78 17.09 6.78 5.03
C LYS A 78 15.99 7.70 5.60
N TYR A 79 15.36 8.51 4.75
CA TYR A 79 14.36 9.52 5.08
C TYR A 79 12.90 9.06 4.90
N ASP A 80 12.65 7.75 4.73
CA ASP A 80 11.29 7.18 4.67
C ASP A 80 10.41 7.59 5.87
N TYR A 81 11.01 7.79 7.06
CA TYR A 81 10.30 8.24 8.26
C TYR A 81 9.67 9.63 8.12
N LYS A 82 10.20 10.50 7.23
CA LYS A 82 9.60 11.83 6.98
C LYS A 82 8.24 11.69 6.31
N LEU A 83 8.07 10.67 5.46
CA LEU A 83 6.78 10.35 4.84
C LEU A 83 5.73 9.95 5.89
N TRP A 84 6.14 9.07 6.81
CA TRP A 84 5.32 8.67 7.96
C TRP A 84 4.89 9.87 8.79
N LEU A 85 5.82 10.76 9.09
CA LEU A 85 5.54 11.95 9.90
C LEU A 85 4.48 12.85 9.24
N ILE A 86 4.58 13.09 7.94
CA ILE A 86 3.60 13.90 7.19
C ILE A 86 2.21 13.24 7.21
N ILE A 87 2.15 11.93 7.00
CA ILE A 87 0.89 11.18 6.97
C ILE A 87 0.23 11.15 8.35
N ILE A 88 1.01 10.89 9.39
CA ILE A 88 0.54 10.90 10.78
C ILE A 88 0.05 12.31 11.14
N ALA A 89 0.82 13.36 10.83
CA ALA A 89 0.43 14.73 11.11
C ALA A 89 -0.88 15.11 10.42
N GLY A 90 -1.03 14.78 9.13
CA GLY A 90 -2.27 15.02 8.38
C GLY A 90 -3.47 14.26 8.98
N SER A 91 -3.25 13.01 9.41
CA SER A 91 -4.29 12.19 10.03
C SER A 91 -4.72 12.72 11.40
N ILE A 92 -3.76 13.21 12.21
CA ILE A 92 -4.03 13.85 13.49
C ILE A 92 -4.87 15.12 13.28
N ILE A 93 -4.57 15.94 12.27
CA ILE A 93 -5.37 17.15 11.97
C ILE A 93 -6.82 16.78 11.67
N ILE A 94 -7.06 15.80 10.80
CA ILE A 94 -8.41 15.31 10.49
C ILE A 94 -9.10 14.77 11.75
N GLN A 95 -8.36 14.08 12.60
CA GLN A 95 -8.87 13.53 13.85
C GLN A 95 -9.25 14.60 14.87
N LEU A 96 -8.48 15.69 14.98
CA LEU A 96 -8.78 16.80 15.88
C LEU A 96 -10.12 17.47 15.50
N VAL A 97 -10.44 17.53 14.20
CA VAL A 97 -11.75 18.01 13.73
C VAL A 97 -12.89 17.08 14.15
N ASN A 98 -12.64 15.76 14.18
CA ASN A 98 -13.67 14.75 14.48
C ASN A 98 -13.72 14.32 15.97
N ILE A 99 -12.82 14.78 16.83
CA ILE A 99 -12.65 14.24 18.19
C ILE A 99 -13.90 14.40 19.08
N GLN A 100 -14.66 15.47 18.87
CA GLN A 100 -15.89 15.75 19.62
C GLN A 100 -17.05 14.81 19.26
N ASN A 101 -16.97 14.17 18.09
CA ASN A 101 -18.01 13.27 17.58
C ASN A 101 -17.71 11.80 17.91
N ASN A 102 -16.57 11.50 18.57
CA ASN A 102 -16.23 10.14 18.97
C ASN A 102 -17.00 9.73 20.23
N GLY A 103 -17.38 8.46 20.31
CA GLY A 103 -18.10 7.93 21.47
C GLY A 103 -18.71 6.54 21.25
N LYS A 104 -19.64 6.22 22.14
CA LYS A 104 -20.34 4.95 22.23
C LYS A 104 -21.34 4.72 21.09
N ARG A 105 -21.37 3.48 20.58
CA ARG A 105 -22.43 2.93 19.71
C ARG A 105 -22.95 1.63 20.31
N ASP A 106 -23.91 0.99 19.64
CA ASP A 106 -24.56 -0.24 20.12
C ASP A 106 -23.58 -1.41 20.29
N TYR A 107 -22.66 -1.59 19.34
CA TYR A 107 -21.77 -2.75 19.31
C TYR A 107 -20.30 -2.45 19.59
N TRP A 108 -19.85 -1.20 19.39
CA TRP A 108 -18.44 -0.83 19.59
C TRP A 108 -18.25 0.68 19.76
N CYS A 109 -17.06 1.07 20.18
CA CYS A 109 -16.62 2.46 20.28
C CYS A 109 -16.10 3.01 18.95
N ALA A 110 -16.74 4.07 18.43
CA ALA A 110 -16.33 4.74 17.20
C ALA A 110 -16.86 6.18 17.21
N ALA A 111 -17.78 6.51 16.31
CA ALA A 111 -18.50 7.78 16.30
C ALA A 111 -19.83 7.64 17.03
N LYS A 112 -20.19 8.64 17.83
CA LYS A 112 -21.41 8.68 18.67
C LYS A 112 -22.66 8.34 17.84
N SER A 113 -23.54 7.52 18.41
CA SER A 113 -24.84 7.20 17.79
C SER A 113 -25.70 8.47 17.62
N GLY A 114 -26.53 8.49 16.57
CA GLY A 114 -27.43 9.60 16.25
C GLY A 114 -26.76 10.84 15.64
N GLN A 115 -25.45 10.79 15.36
CA GLN A 115 -24.73 11.87 14.69
C GLN A 115 -24.20 11.42 13.32
N PHE A 116 -24.44 12.25 12.30
CA PHE A 116 -23.96 12.00 10.93
C PHE A 116 -22.58 12.62 10.63
N ASN A 117 -22.09 13.58 11.46
CA ASN A 117 -20.86 14.34 11.20
C ASN A 117 -19.63 13.46 10.97
N SER A 118 -19.40 12.46 11.81
CA SER A 118 -18.27 11.54 11.57
C SER A 118 -18.47 10.68 10.32
N ALA A 119 -19.70 10.22 10.07
CA ALA A 119 -19.98 9.40 8.89
C ALA A 119 -19.75 10.19 7.60
N ILE A 120 -20.21 11.45 7.53
CA ILE A 120 -19.98 12.31 6.36
C ILE A 120 -18.50 12.62 6.16
N ILE A 121 -17.76 12.99 7.23
CA ILE A 121 -16.32 13.25 7.13
C ILE A 121 -15.60 12.01 6.58
N LEU A 122 -15.87 10.83 7.14
CA LEU A 122 -15.22 9.60 6.71
C LEU A 122 -15.59 9.23 5.27
N PHE A 123 -16.87 9.30 4.93
CA PHE A 123 -17.38 9.01 3.59
C PHE A 123 -16.76 9.93 2.54
N THR A 124 -16.71 11.24 2.80
CA THR A 124 -16.08 12.23 1.93
C THR A 124 -14.57 11.99 1.80
N THR A 125 -13.85 11.74 2.90
CA THR A 125 -12.42 11.43 2.86
C THR A 125 -12.12 10.18 2.03
N ILE A 126 -12.87 9.08 2.25
CA ILE A 126 -12.68 7.84 1.49
C ILE A 126 -12.96 8.08 0.00
N THR A 127 -14.03 8.78 -0.34
CA THR A 127 -14.43 9.04 -1.73
C THR A 127 -13.38 9.86 -2.48
N ILE A 128 -12.87 10.94 -1.86
CA ILE A 128 -11.81 11.77 -2.44
C ILE A 128 -10.54 10.93 -2.68
N VAL A 129 -10.11 10.16 -1.67
CA VAL A 129 -8.88 9.37 -1.77
C VAL A 129 -9.01 8.26 -2.80
N LEU A 130 -10.14 7.53 -2.83
CA LEU A 130 -10.39 6.51 -3.84
C LEU A 130 -10.40 7.09 -5.25
N SER A 131 -10.93 8.30 -5.45
CA SER A 131 -10.92 8.98 -6.74
C SER A 131 -9.49 9.27 -7.21
N ILE A 132 -8.63 9.76 -6.31
CA ILE A 132 -7.20 9.99 -6.59
C ILE A 132 -6.50 8.66 -6.94
N ILE A 133 -6.76 7.62 -6.16
CA ILE A 133 -6.17 6.29 -6.36
C ILE A 133 -6.62 5.70 -7.70
N LEU A 134 -7.91 5.78 -8.04
CA LEU A 134 -8.46 5.33 -9.33
C LEU A 134 -7.81 6.04 -10.50
N PHE A 135 -7.65 7.37 -10.41
CA PHE A 135 -6.95 8.13 -11.43
C PHE A 135 -5.50 7.66 -11.63
N CYS A 136 -4.75 7.50 -10.52
CA CYS A 136 -3.38 6.99 -10.55
C CYS A 136 -3.33 5.59 -11.15
N TYR A 137 -4.22 4.69 -10.70
CA TYR A 137 -4.34 3.30 -11.12
C TYR A 137 -4.56 3.18 -12.63
N ILE A 138 -5.57 3.87 -13.17
CA ILE A 138 -5.89 3.85 -14.61
C ILE A 138 -4.72 4.40 -15.42
N SER A 139 -4.07 5.47 -14.94
CA SER A 139 -2.93 6.08 -15.62
C SER A 139 -1.73 5.12 -15.70
N ILE A 140 -1.40 4.45 -14.59
CA ILE A 140 -0.33 3.45 -14.52
C ILE A 140 -0.63 2.30 -15.47
N LEU A 141 -1.86 1.77 -15.44
CA LEU A 141 -2.29 0.69 -16.33
C LEU A 141 -2.12 1.04 -17.81
N ARG A 142 -2.56 2.23 -18.22
CA ARG A 142 -2.41 2.70 -19.60
C ARG A 142 -0.95 2.77 -20.03
N LYS A 143 -0.06 3.28 -19.17
CA LYS A 143 1.38 3.39 -19.46
C LYS A 143 2.04 2.02 -19.55
N VAL A 144 1.74 1.12 -18.61
CA VAL A 144 2.27 -0.25 -18.57
C VAL A 144 1.83 -1.08 -19.78
N HIS A 145 0.59 -0.91 -20.24
CA HIS A 145 0.07 -1.62 -21.40
C HIS A 145 0.68 -1.14 -22.73
N LYS A 146 0.96 0.17 -22.87
CA LYS A 146 1.58 0.75 -24.08
C LYS A 146 3.10 0.56 -24.19
N ALA A 147 3.78 0.31 -23.07
CA ALA A 147 5.23 0.10 -23.04
C ALA A 147 5.76 -0.97 -24.03
N PRO A 148 5.18 -2.19 -24.12
CA PRO A 148 5.68 -3.21 -25.06
C PRO A 148 5.60 -2.81 -26.54
N GLU A 149 4.67 -1.94 -26.96
CA GLU A 149 4.55 -1.47 -28.35
C GLU A 149 5.66 -0.47 -28.75
N PHE A 150 6.22 0.26 -27.78
CA PHE A 150 7.30 1.22 -28.03
C PHE A 150 8.67 0.56 -28.15
N LEU A 151 8.90 -0.52 -27.40
CA LEU A 151 10.15 -1.28 -27.49
C LEU A 151 10.26 -2.09 -28.80
N SER A 152 9.16 -2.70 -29.26
CA SER A 152 9.15 -3.46 -30.52
C SER A 152 9.35 -2.59 -31.77
N SER A 153 8.99 -1.31 -31.70
CA SER A 153 9.18 -0.35 -32.80
C SER A 153 10.58 0.27 -32.83
N SER A 154 11.28 0.34 -31.70
CA SER A 154 12.62 0.96 -31.63
C SER A 154 13.75 0.03 -32.10
N SER A 155 13.59 -1.29 -31.92
CA SER A 155 14.60 -2.31 -32.29
C SER A 155 14.80 -2.47 -33.81
N SER A 156 13.84 -2.07 -34.64
CA SER A 156 13.93 -2.18 -36.10
C SER A 156 14.78 -1.07 -36.76
N SER A 157 15.26 -0.09 -35.98
CA SER A 157 15.84 1.15 -36.51
C SER A 157 17.36 1.35 -36.33
N SER A 158 18.05 0.51 -35.54
CA SER A 158 19.45 0.76 -35.17
C SER A 158 20.47 0.00 -36.04
N ARG A 159 21.27 0.74 -36.82
CA ARG A 159 22.33 0.26 -37.74
C ARG A 159 23.71 -0.03 -37.11
N ASN A 160 23.88 0.07 -35.78
CA ASN A 160 25.15 -0.22 -35.09
C ASN A 160 24.95 -1.34 -34.06
N GLU A 161 25.14 -2.59 -34.50
CA GLU A 161 24.60 -3.78 -33.83
C GLU A 161 25.21 -4.06 -32.45
N ASN A 162 26.53 -3.98 -32.23
CA ASN A 162 27.09 -4.63 -31.03
C ASN A 162 26.97 -3.80 -29.72
N THR A 163 27.26 -2.50 -29.73
CA THR A 163 27.21 -1.66 -28.51
C THR A 163 25.82 -1.09 -28.23
N ALA A 164 25.01 -0.87 -29.28
CA ALA A 164 23.63 -0.42 -29.13
C ALA A 164 22.75 -1.54 -28.57
N ASN A 165 22.94 -2.80 -29.02
CA ASN A 165 22.17 -3.94 -28.52
C ASN A 165 22.37 -4.14 -27.01
N VAL A 166 23.59 -4.03 -26.49
CA VAL A 166 23.84 -4.19 -25.03
C VAL A 166 23.12 -3.12 -24.20
N ARG A 167 23.11 -1.85 -24.64
CA ARG A 167 22.38 -0.77 -23.94
C ARG A 167 20.87 -0.92 -24.04
N VAL A 168 20.36 -1.35 -25.21
CA VAL A 168 18.94 -1.59 -25.43
C VAL A 168 18.45 -2.76 -24.57
N ILE A 169 19.21 -3.86 -24.51
CA ILE A 169 18.90 -5.02 -23.66
C ILE A 169 18.91 -4.63 -22.17
N ALA A 170 19.90 -3.85 -21.72
CA ALA A 170 19.95 -3.39 -20.32
C ALA A 170 18.77 -2.47 -19.96
N LEU A 171 18.39 -1.56 -20.88
CA LEU A 171 17.23 -0.67 -20.71
C LEU A 171 15.90 -1.45 -20.72
N GLU A 172 15.78 -2.44 -21.62
CA GLU A 172 14.63 -3.33 -21.71
C GLU A 172 14.46 -4.14 -20.43
N HIS A 173 15.55 -4.75 -19.94
CA HIS A 173 15.54 -5.50 -18.67
C HIS A 173 15.15 -4.60 -17.48
N TYR A 174 15.71 -3.38 -17.40
CA TYR A 174 15.34 -2.42 -16.35
C TYR A 174 13.85 -2.06 -16.42
N SER A 175 13.34 -1.75 -17.62
CA SER A 175 11.93 -1.43 -17.83
C SER A 175 10.99 -2.60 -17.49
N GLU A 176 11.43 -3.83 -17.74
CA GLU A 176 10.66 -5.03 -17.44
C GLU A 176 10.57 -5.28 -15.93
N VAL A 177 11.67 -5.09 -15.20
CA VAL A 177 11.71 -5.18 -13.73
C VAL A 177 10.79 -4.14 -13.10
N GLU A 178 10.83 -2.88 -13.56
CA GLU A 178 9.93 -1.83 -13.08
C GLU A 178 8.46 -2.14 -13.39
N ARG A 179 8.17 -2.70 -14.58
CA ARG A 179 6.84 -3.13 -14.98
C ARG A 179 6.30 -4.26 -14.09
N LYS A 180 7.12 -5.26 -13.79
CA LYS A 180 6.77 -6.37 -12.88
C LYS A 180 6.46 -5.83 -11.48
N ALA A 181 7.30 -4.92 -10.97
CA ALA A 181 7.08 -4.28 -9.68
C ALA A 181 5.80 -3.42 -9.66
N ALA A 182 5.53 -2.66 -10.72
CA ALA A 182 4.30 -1.87 -10.85
C ALA A 182 3.05 -2.74 -10.87
N LYS A 183 3.06 -3.88 -11.57
CA LYS A 183 1.95 -4.84 -11.56
C LYS A 183 1.66 -5.39 -10.17
N LYS A 184 2.70 -5.70 -9.37
CA LYS A 184 2.53 -6.11 -7.97
C LYS A 184 1.82 -5.01 -7.18
N ILE A 185 2.34 -3.77 -7.22
CA ILE A 185 1.73 -2.62 -6.52
C ILE A 185 0.28 -2.39 -6.96
N LEU A 186 0.01 -2.51 -8.25
CA LEU A 186 -1.32 -2.36 -8.82
C LEU A 186 -2.31 -3.39 -8.22
N SER A 187 -1.84 -4.63 -8.03
CA SER A 187 -2.62 -5.68 -7.38
C SER A 187 -2.98 -5.33 -5.92
N TYR A 188 -2.05 -4.77 -5.15
CA TYR A 188 -2.33 -4.26 -3.79
C TYR A 188 -3.31 -3.08 -3.80
N ILE A 189 -3.20 -2.16 -4.76
CA ILE A 189 -4.12 -1.03 -4.90
C ILE A 189 -5.54 -1.52 -5.26
N ALA A 190 -5.66 -2.53 -6.12
CA ALA A 190 -6.96 -3.12 -6.46
C ALA A 190 -7.63 -3.75 -5.24
N MET A 191 -6.87 -4.48 -4.41
CA MET A 191 -7.40 -5.04 -3.15
C MET A 191 -7.87 -3.95 -2.19
N PHE A 192 -7.13 -2.85 -2.09
CA PHE A 192 -7.55 -1.69 -1.31
C PHE A 192 -8.90 -1.14 -1.82
N ILE A 193 -9.05 -0.93 -3.14
CA ILE A 193 -10.32 -0.45 -3.71
C ILE A 193 -11.47 -1.39 -3.31
N LEU A 194 -11.28 -2.71 -3.43
CA LEU A 194 -12.29 -3.71 -3.05
C LEU A 194 -12.62 -3.68 -1.55
N GLN A 195 -11.63 -3.52 -0.68
CA GLN A 195 -11.80 -3.43 0.76
C GLN A 195 -12.68 -2.23 1.17
N TRP A 196 -12.52 -1.08 0.52
CA TRP A 196 -13.23 0.14 0.91
C TRP A 196 -14.67 0.23 0.40
N ILE A 197 -15.10 -0.64 -0.53
CA ILE A 197 -16.49 -0.68 -1.01
C ILE A 197 -17.47 -1.02 0.12
N PRO A 198 -17.32 -2.14 0.87
CA PRO A 198 -18.18 -2.42 2.04
C PRO A 198 -18.15 -1.31 3.10
N MET A 199 -16.98 -0.68 3.30
CA MET A 199 -16.84 0.43 4.24
C MET A 199 -17.65 1.66 3.81
N LEU A 200 -17.62 2.01 2.52
CA LEU A 200 -18.41 3.10 1.96
C LEU A 200 -19.91 2.84 2.09
N ILE A 201 -20.35 1.60 1.83
CA ILE A 201 -21.76 1.20 2.01
C ILE A 201 -22.18 1.40 3.47
N SER A 202 -21.34 0.96 4.42
CA SER A 202 -21.57 1.16 5.86
C SER A 202 -21.66 2.64 6.22
N GLN A 203 -20.73 3.50 5.76
CA GLN A 203 -20.79 4.93 6.07
C GLN A 203 -21.95 5.65 5.35
N GLY A 204 -22.31 5.24 4.13
CA GLY A 204 -23.47 5.77 3.40
C GLY A 204 -24.79 5.44 4.08
N ALA A 205 -24.93 4.23 4.61
CA ALA A 205 -26.10 3.86 5.42
C ALA A 205 -26.19 4.71 6.70
N ARG A 206 -25.05 4.98 7.34
CA ARG A 206 -25.00 5.85 8.52
C ARG A 206 -25.28 7.32 8.20
N PHE A 207 -24.95 7.78 7.00
CA PHE A 207 -25.26 9.13 6.55
C PHE A 207 -26.77 9.38 6.54
N VAL A 208 -27.57 8.36 6.19
CA VAL A 208 -29.04 8.40 6.28
C VAL A 208 -29.59 7.94 7.65
N LEU A 209 -28.73 7.97 8.69
CA LEU A 209 -29.05 7.58 10.07
C LEU A 209 -29.55 6.14 10.24
N ASN A 210 -29.17 5.23 9.34
CA ASN A 210 -29.43 3.80 9.50
C ASN A 210 -28.38 3.19 10.44
N GLU A 211 -28.84 2.64 11.57
CA GLU A 211 -28.03 1.95 12.59
C GLU A 211 -28.42 0.47 12.74
N GLU A 212 -28.96 -0.15 11.70
CA GLU A 212 -29.28 -1.58 11.72
C GLU A 212 -28.03 -2.48 11.77
N PRO A 213 -28.15 -3.72 12.28
CA PRO A 213 -27.01 -4.63 12.46
C PRO A 213 -26.19 -4.88 11.19
N TRP A 214 -26.83 -4.92 10.02
CA TRP A 214 -26.13 -5.15 8.75
C TRP A 214 -25.12 -4.03 8.41
N VAL A 215 -25.36 -2.80 8.87
CA VAL A 215 -24.46 -1.65 8.69
C VAL A 215 -23.14 -1.91 9.43
N TYR A 216 -23.23 -2.51 10.61
CA TYR A 216 -22.07 -2.92 11.42
C TYR A 216 -21.35 -4.11 10.78
N VAL A 217 -22.07 -5.08 10.22
CA VAL A 217 -21.48 -6.21 9.47
C VAL A 217 -20.67 -5.70 8.27
N MET A 218 -21.24 -4.81 7.45
CA MET A 218 -20.53 -4.21 6.31
C MET A 218 -19.27 -3.45 6.73
N GLY A 219 -19.35 -2.70 7.83
CA GLY A 219 -18.21 -2.00 8.40
C GLY A 219 -17.13 -2.95 8.94
N THR A 220 -17.51 -4.13 9.41
CA THR A 220 -16.58 -5.16 9.91
C THR A 220 -15.88 -5.88 8.77
N ILE A 221 -16.62 -6.22 7.72
CA ILE A 221 -16.08 -6.79 6.48
C ILE A 221 -15.03 -5.84 5.89
N GLY A 222 -15.37 -4.57 5.71
CA GLY A 222 -14.44 -3.59 5.15
C GLY A 222 -13.16 -3.39 5.98
N ARG A 223 -13.22 -3.50 7.31
CA ARG A 223 -12.01 -3.43 8.17
C ARG A 223 -11.12 -4.67 8.02
N SER A 224 -11.74 -5.84 8.08
CA SER A 224 -11.02 -7.12 8.16
C SER A 224 -10.42 -7.53 6.81
N PHE A 225 -11.06 -7.15 5.69
CA PHE A 225 -10.64 -7.57 4.36
C PHE A 225 -9.28 -6.98 3.94
N GLY A 226 -8.85 -5.86 4.53
CA GLY A 226 -7.57 -5.22 4.20
C GLY A 226 -6.37 -6.05 4.59
N GLY A 227 -6.29 -6.42 5.88
CA GLY A 227 -5.19 -7.24 6.39
C GLY A 227 -5.12 -8.61 5.70
N ILE A 228 -6.29 -9.26 5.53
CA ILE A 228 -6.39 -10.54 4.81
C ILE A 228 -5.97 -10.38 3.34
N GLY A 229 -6.45 -9.33 2.68
CA GLY A 229 -6.16 -9.07 1.28
C GLY A 229 -4.68 -8.79 1.03
N ASN A 230 -4.04 -8.01 1.91
CA ASN A 230 -2.62 -7.74 1.84
C ASN A 230 -1.78 -9.00 2.08
N LEU A 231 -2.18 -9.87 3.02
CA LEU A 231 -1.54 -11.16 3.24
C LEU A 231 -1.65 -12.06 2.00
N LEU A 232 -2.85 -12.17 1.41
CA LEU A 232 -3.07 -12.95 0.20
C LEU A 232 -2.20 -12.43 -0.97
N GLN A 233 -2.15 -11.11 -1.16
CA GLN A 233 -1.30 -10.49 -2.17
C GLN A 233 0.19 -10.72 -1.93
N PHE A 234 0.62 -10.70 -0.67
CA PHE A 234 2.01 -11.01 -0.32
C PHE A 234 2.36 -12.45 -0.71
N ILE A 235 1.51 -13.41 -0.35
CA ILE A 235 1.69 -14.82 -0.68
C ILE A 235 1.73 -15.03 -2.21
N LEU A 236 0.81 -14.40 -2.95
CA LEU A 236 0.77 -14.52 -4.41
C LEU A 236 2.00 -13.90 -5.10
N ASN A 237 2.56 -12.83 -4.54
CA ASN A 237 3.65 -12.08 -5.18
C ASN A 237 5.05 -12.57 -4.78
N GLU A 238 5.23 -13.03 -3.55
CA GLU A 238 6.53 -13.43 -2.99
C GLU A 238 6.63 -14.94 -2.71
N GLY A 239 5.50 -15.65 -2.56
CA GLY A 239 5.46 -17.05 -2.16
C GLY A 239 5.55 -17.27 -0.65
N PHE A 240 5.14 -18.44 -0.18
CA PHE A 240 5.18 -18.80 1.26
C PHE A 240 6.59 -19.14 1.75
N PHE A 241 7.43 -19.62 0.85
CA PHE A 241 8.81 -20.00 1.11
C PHE A 241 9.74 -19.16 0.23
N PRO A 242 10.89 -18.71 0.76
CA PRO A 242 11.88 -18.03 -0.06
C PRO A 242 12.25 -18.96 -1.21
N LYS A 243 12.14 -18.47 -2.45
CA LYS A 243 12.66 -19.21 -3.60
C LYS A 243 14.16 -19.42 -3.39
N SER A 244 14.60 -20.67 -3.54
CA SER A 244 16.00 -20.98 -3.81
C SER A 244 16.47 -20.07 -4.93
N TYR A 245 17.45 -19.21 -4.68
CA TYR A 245 18.17 -18.54 -5.75
C TYR A 245 19.00 -19.62 -6.46
N ASP A 246 18.41 -20.27 -7.46
CA ASP A 246 19.18 -21.15 -8.34
C ASP A 246 20.07 -20.26 -9.21
N ILE A 247 21.36 -20.20 -8.84
CA ILE A 247 22.43 -19.44 -9.53
C ILE A 247 22.65 -19.93 -10.99
N ASN A 248 21.94 -20.97 -11.43
CA ASN A 248 22.21 -21.65 -12.70
C ASN A 248 21.49 -21.11 -13.94
N TYR A 249 20.68 -20.05 -13.86
CA TYR A 249 19.90 -19.61 -15.03
C TYR A 249 20.57 -18.56 -15.95
N ASP A 250 21.76 -18.06 -15.61
CA ASP A 250 22.42 -17.00 -16.41
C ASP A 250 23.56 -17.50 -17.33
N ASN A 251 23.92 -18.79 -17.30
CA ASN A 251 25.09 -19.28 -18.06
C ASN A 251 24.80 -19.92 -19.43
N GLU A 252 23.55 -20.14 -19.83
CA GLU A 252 23.27 -20.83 -21.11
C GLU A 252 22.84 -19.93 -22.27
N ASN A 253 22.52 -18.64 -22.05
CA ASN A 253 22.09 -17.74 -23.13
C ASN A 253 22.94 -16.47 -23.34
N SER A 254 24.12 -16.39 -22.71
CA SER A 254 25.08 -15.30 -22.96
C SER A 254 26.42 -15.84 -23.48
N GLY A 255 26.46 -16.18 -24.77
CA GLY A 255 27.70 -16.39 -25.52
C GLY A 255 28.50 -15.10 -25.73
N ILE A 256 28.70 -14.29 -24.70
CA ILE A 256 29.58 -13.13 -24.68
C ILE A 256 30.33 -13.17 -23.35
N SER A 257 31.58 -13.63 -23.40
CA SER A 257 32.52 -13.60 -22.29
C SER A 257 32.63 -12.18 -21.72
N LEU A 258 32.06 -11.98 -20.54
CA LEU A 258 32.18 -10.76 -19.72
C LEU A 258 33.46 -10.83 -18.86
N GLU A 259 34.56 -11.34 -19.40
CA GLU A 259 35.83 -11.42 -18.66
C GLU A 259 36.71 -10.16 -18.86
N ASN A 260 36.32 -9.24 -19.76
CA ASN A 260 37.14 -8.07 -20.12
C ASN A 260 36.58 -6.69 -19.76
N MET A 261 35.58 -6.59 -18.88
CA MET A 261 35.14 -5.30 -18.31
C MET A 261 35.23 -5.30 -16.78
N LYS A 262 36.45 -5.35 -16.25
CA LYS A 262 36.75 -4.81 -14.92
C LYS A 262 37.22 -3.36 -15.08
N PRO A 263 36.44 -2.34 -14.69
CA PRO A 263 37.06 -1.08 -14.29
C PRO A 263 37.89 -1.36 -13.03
N LYS A 264 39.17 -0.99 -13.06
CA LYS A 264 40.02 -0.94 -11.87
C LYS A 264 39.38 -0.03 -10.82
N ILE A 265 38.62 -0.61 -9.89
CA ILE A 265 38.23 0.06 -8.66
C ILE A 265 39.37 -0.21 -7.67
N ASN A 266 40.15 0.84 -7.43
CA ASN A 266 41.17 0.89 -6.39
C ASN A 266 40.55 0.54 -5.04
N SER A 267 41.28 -0.27 -4.27
CA SER A 267 40.98 -0.59 -2.89
C SER A 267 40.73 0.65 -2.04
N ARG A 268 39.63 0.67 -1.28
CA ARG A 268 39.60 0.70 0.19
C ARG A 268 38.17 0.96 0.66
N ASP A 269 37.81 0.21 1.70
CA ASP A 269 36.68 0.43 2.63
C ASP A 269 35.27 0.08 2.11
N ASP A 270 34.89 -1.20 2.28
CA ASP A 270 33.83 -1.60 3.22
C ASP A 270 33.66 -3.14 3.17
N LYS A 271 34.19 -3.81 4.19
CA LYS A 271 34.00 -5.26 4.40
C LYS A 271 32.55 -5.52 4.81
N ILE A 272 31.76 -6.17 3.96
CA ILE A 272 30.57 -6.90 4.39
C ILE A 272 31.05 -8.24 4.94
N ILE A 273 30.96 -8.41 6.26
CA ILE A 273 31.21 -9.67 6.96
C ILE A 273 30.02 -10.60 6.68
N ILE A 274 30.26 -11.70 6.00
CA ILE A 274 29.33 -12.83 5.91
C ILE A 274 29.67 -13.76 7.07
N ILE A 275 28.76 -13.88 8.03
CA ILE A 275 28.83 -14.88 9.09
C ILE A 275 28.30 -16.19 8.50
N ASN A 276 29.15 -17.20 8.37
CA ASN A 276 28.73 -18.58 8.20
C ASN A 276 28.58 -19.21 9.59
N GLU A 277 27.39 -19.69 9.92
CA GLU A 277 27.20 -20.64 11.02
C GLU A 277 27.37 -22.06 10.46
N ASN A 278 28.29 -22.82 11.07
CA ASN A 278 28.37 -24.28 10.99
C ASN A 278 27.47 -24.89 12.06
#